data_AF-A2G4A3-F1
#
_entry.id   AF-A2G4A3-F1
#
_cell.length_a   1.000
_cell.length_b   1.000
_cell.length_c   1.000
_cell.angle_alpha   90.00
_cell.angle_beta   90.00
_cell.angle_gamma   90.00
#
_symmetry.space_group_name_H-M   'P 1'
#
loop_
_entity.id
_entity.type
_entity.pdbx_description
1 polymer ?
#
loop_
_entity_poly.entity_id
_entity_poly.type
_entity_poly.pdbx_seq_one_letter_code
_entity_poly.pdbx_strand_id
1 'polypeptide(L)'
;MTCAPKKCGPGGPQIFKTGTEQPPACYFWNIGEKNCDAVKVLIKPSLFRKWDQLLTHLAKSCDGCGSGVRALYSPQGKQYKDLSELTNGLDVVVVPTGCMFEKKKLPVKLSSKLGLPSDY
;
A
#
# COMPACT_ATOMS: atom_id res chain seq x y z
N MET A 1 -60.22 -14.03 -1.73
CA MET A 1 -58.95 -13.33 -1.48
C MET A 1 -57.87 -14.36 -1.25
N THR A 2 -57.01 -14.63 -2.22
CA THR A 2 -55.82 -15.47 -2.03
C THR A 2 -54.79 -15.08 -3.10
N CYS A 3 -53.88 -14.19 -2.72
CA CYS A 3 -52.79 -13.74 -3.56
C CYS A 3 -51.70 -14.82 -3.64
N ALA A 4 -51.35 -15.22 -4.86
CA ALA A 4 -50.18 -16.06 -5.12
C ALA A 4 -48.88 -15.25 -4.96
N PRO A 5 -47.83 -15.75 -4.27
CA PRO A 5 -46.54 -15.09 -4.25
C PRO A 5 -45.78 -15.33 -5.56
N LYS A 6 -45.30 -14.22 -6.12
CA LYS A 6 -44.47 -14.12 -7.34
C LYS A 6 -43.20 -14.95 -7.18
N LYS A 7 -42.89 -15.78 -8.18
CA LYS A 7 -41.55 -16.38 -8.37
C LYS A 7 -40.55 -15.25 -8.70
N CYS A 8 -39.80 -14.79 -7.71
CA CYS A 8 -38.56 -14.04 -7.94
C CYS A 8 -37.51 -15.02 -8.49
N GLY A 9 -36.94 -14.68 -9.65
CA GLY A 9 -35.97 -15.53 -10.36
C GLY A 9 -34.68 -15.78 -9.58
N PRO A 10 -33.86 -16.76 -10.00
CA PRO A 10 -32.55 -17.03 -9.42
C PRO A 10 -31.54 -15.96 -9.87
N GLY A 11 -31.69 -14.75 -9.35
CA GLY A 11 -30.69 -13.67 -9.44
C GLY A 11 -29.64 -13.84 -8.36
N GLY A 12 -28.88 -14.93 -8.39
CA GLY A 12 -27.63 -15.00 -7.62
C GLY A 12 -26.66 -13.95 -8.17
N PRO A 13 -25.95 -13.18 -7.33
CA PRO A 13 -24.95 -12.24 -7.83
C PRO A 13 -23.89 -13.04 -8.59
N GLN A 14 -23.78 -12.77 -9.89
CA GLN A 14 -22.72 -13.31 -10.73
C GLN A 14 -21.40 -12.87 -10.11
N ILE A 15 -20.64 -13.83 -9.62
CA ILE A 15 -19.27 -13.66 -9.18
C ILE A 15 -18.48 -13.38 -10.46
N PHE A 16 -18.44 -12.10 -10.87
CA PHE A 16 -17.67 -11.64 -12.01
C PHE A 16 -16.22 -12.02 -11.74
N LYS A 17 -15.77 -13.11 -12.36
CA LYS A 17 -14.37 -13.49 -12.49
C LYS A 17 -13.75 -12.52 -13.50
N THR A 18 -13.57 -11.28 -13.08
CA THR A 18 -12.84 -10.27 -13.84
C THR A 18 -11.35 -10.60 -13.73
N GLY A 19 -10.75 -11.03 -14.84
CA GLY A 19 -9.33 -10.96 -15.19
C GLY A 19 -8.33 -11.23 -14.07
N THR A 20 -7.70 -12.40 -14.12
CA THR A 20 -6.59 -12.84 -13.27
C THR A 20 -5.31 -12.03 -13.50
N GLU A 21 -5.35 -10.71 -13.38
CA GLU A 21 -4.17 -9.87 -13.25
C GLU A 21 -3.97 -9.68 -11.74
N GLN A 22 -3.10 -10.50 -11.17
CA GLN A 22 -2.80 -10.46 -9.74
C GLN A 22 -2.35 -9.02 -9.41
N PRO A 23 -3.12 -8.26 -8.60
CA PRO A 23 -2.84 -6.84 -8.44
C PRO A 23 -1.47 -6.66 -7.80
N PRO A 24 -0.64 -5.72 -8.31
CA PRO A 24 0.71 -5.53 -7.80
C PRO A 24 0.65 -5.24 -6.29
N ALA A 25 1.28 -6.12 -5.51
CA ALA A 25 1.40 -5.97 -4.07
C ALA A 25 2.70 -5.22 -3.77
N CYS A 26 2.60 -4.06 -3.14
CA CYS A 26 3.76 -3.31 -2.67
C CYS A 26 3.90 -3.45 -1.15
N TYR A 27 5.13 -3.46 -0.68
CA TYR A 27 5.48 -3.49 0.74
C TYR A 27 5.83 -2.08 1.18
N PHE A 28 5.05 -1.53 2.09
CA PHE A 28 5.21 -0.17 2.58
C PHE A 28 5.85 -0.18 3.97
N TRP A 29 6.92 0.59 4.12
CA TRP A 29 7.76 0.62 5.31
C TRP A 29 7.79 2.02 5.89
N ASN A 30 7.31 2.22 7.11
CA ASN A 30 7.36 3.54 7.73
C ASN A 30 8.80 3.87 8.19
N ILE A 31 9.29 5.06 7.86
CA ILE A 31 10.60 5.56 8.30
C ILE A 31 10.58 6.16 9.71
N GLY A 32 9.40 6.53 10.22
CA GLY A 32 9.25 7.10 11.56
C GLY A 32 9.59 6.12 12.69
N GLU A 33 9.66 4.84 12.37
CA GLU A 33 9.82 3.73 13.32
C GLU A 33 10.95 2.80 12.85
N LYS A 34 11.99 2.64 13.69
CA LYS A 34 13.15 1.78 13.35
C LYS A 34 12.79 0.31 13.24
N ASN A 35 11.75 -0.13 13.96
CA ASN A 35 11.34 -1.53 14.05
C ASN A 35 9.92 -1.75 13.49
N CYS A 36 9.59 -1.08 12.39
CA CYS A 36 8.29 -1.25 11.74
C CYS A 36 8.22 -2.54 10.89
N ASP A 37 7.04 -3.14 10.87
CA ASP A 37 6.68 -4.20 9.93
C ASP A 37 6.22 -3.62 8.59
N ALA A 38 6.50 -4.34 7.51
CA ALA A 38 6.07 -3.95 6.18
C ALA A 38 4.57 -4.15 6.03
N VAL A 39 3.86 -3.09 5.68
CA VAL A 39 2.44 -3.15 5.36
C VAL A 39 2.31 -3.54 3.89
N LYS A 40 1.78 -4.74 3.64
CA LYS A 40 1.50 -5.21 2.28
C LYS A 40 0.18 -4.59 1.80
N VAL A 41 0.25 -3.73 0.78
CA VAL A 41 -0.94 -3.14 0.15
C VAL A 41 -1.03 -3.54 -1.32
N LEU A 42 -2.23 -3.99 -1.70
CA LEU A 42 -2.55 -4.37 -3.07
C LEU A 42 -2.99 -3.13 -3.85
N ILE A 43 -2.20 -2.72 -4.83
CA ILE A 43 -2.52 -1.56 -5.67
C ILE A 43 -3.49 -2.02 -6.74
N LYS A 44 -4.78 -1.85 -6.46
CA LYS A 44 -5.85 -2.11 -7.42
C LYS A 44 -6.23 -0.78 -8.09
N PRO A 45 -6.27 -0.70 -9.43
CA PRO A 45 -6.72 0.51 -10.13
C PRO A 45 -8.17 0.88 -9.79
N SER A 46 -8.99 -0.09 -9.36
CA SER A 46 -10.35 0.14 -8.87
C SER A 46 -10.41 0.82 -7.49
N LEU A 47 -9.39 0.66 -6.64
CA LEU A 47 -9.31 1.30 -5.32
C LEU A 47 -8.60 2.65 -5.37
N PHE A 48 -7.49 2.72 -6.12
CA PHE A 48 -6.61 3.88 -6.14
C PHE A 48 -6.59 4.50 -7.53
N ARG A 49 -7.59 5.36 -7.80
CA ARG A 49 -7.62 6.15 -9.05
C ARG A 49 -6.71 7.38 -9.00
N LYS A 50 -6.46 7.89 -7.78
CA LYS A 50 -5.65 9.08 -7.54
C LYS A 50 -4.52 8.75 -6.59
N TRP A 51 -3.36 9.36 -6.82
CA TRP A 51 -2.20 9.25 -5.93
C TRP A 51 -2.52 9.62 -4.48
N ASP A 52 -3.29 10.69 -4.29
CA ASP A 52 -3.72 11.19 -2.98
C ASP A 52 -4.53 10.16 -2.17
N GLN A 53 -5.35 9.34 -2.84
CA GLN A 53 -6.11 8.26 -2.21
C GLN A 53 -5.18 7.15 -1.68
N LEU A 54 -4.11 6.84 -2.43
CA LEU A 54 -3.11 5.89 -1.98
C LEU A 54 -2.39 6.43 -0.74
N LEU A 55 -1.95 7.70 -0.75
CA LEU A 55 -1.29 8.33 0.40
C LEU A 55 -2.18 8.33 1.64
N THR A 56 -3.46 8.67 1.48
CA THR A 56 -4.45 8.66 2.57
C THR A 56 -4.70 7.26 3.11
N HIS A 57 -4.75 6.25 2.24
CA HIS A 57 -4.89 4.87 2.65
C HIS A 57 -3.65 4.37 3.38
N LEU A 58 -2.46 4.69 2.88
CA LEU A 58 -1.19 4.34 3.53
C LEU A 58 -1.05 5.01 4.89
N ALA A 59 -1.49 6.26 5.04
CA ALA A 59 -1.51 6.95 6.33
C ALA A 59 -2.37 6.23 7.37
N LYS A 60 -3.46 5.59 6.94
CA LYS A 60 -4.35 4.82 7.81
C LYS A 60 -3.83 3.40 8.08
N SER A 61 -3.16 2.80 7.11
CA SER A 61 -2.68 1.42 7.20
C SER A 61 -1.29 1.27 7.82
N CYS A 62 -0.45 2.32 7.76
CA CYS A 62 0.86 2.32 8.39
C CYS A 62 0.79 2.94 9.78
N ASP A 63 1.07 2.13 10.80
CA ASP A 63 1.28 2.62 12.17
C ASP A 63 2.43 3.64 12.21
N GLY A 64 2.23 4.75 12.93
CA GLY A 64 3.20 5.84 13.05
C GLY A 64 3.16 6.91 11.96
N CYS A 65 2.21 6.86 11.02
CA CYS A 65 1.96 7.92 10.03
C CYS A 65 0.85 8.91 10.45
N GLY A 66 0.67 9.14 11.76
CA GLY A 66 -0.47 9.84 12.36
C GLY A 66 -0.79 11.26 11.82
N SER A 67 0.13 11.91 11.13
CA SER A 67 -0.03 13.22 10.48
C SER A 67 -0.09 13.15 8.94
N GLY A 68 -0.32 11.94 8.38
CA GLY A 68 -0.37 11.69 6.95
C GLY A 68 0.97 11.30 6.34
N VAL A 69 0.91 10.74 5.12
CA VAL A 69 2.10 10.42 4.32
C VAL A 69 2.46 11.62 3.46
N ARG A 70 3.69 12.13 3.59
CA ARG A 70 4.19 13.24 2.78
C ARG A 70 4.69 12.76 1.42
N ALA A 71 5.44 11.67 1.40
CA ALA A 71 6.08 11.17 0.20
C ALA A 71 6.43 9.68 0.33
N LEU A 72 6.53 9.03 -0.83
CA LEU A 72 6.96 7.65 -0.97
C LEU A 72 8.33 7.63 -1.63
N TYR A 73 9.26 6.89 -1.05
CA TYR A 73 10.61 6.72 -1.56
C TYR A 73 10.90 5.25 -1.75
N SER A 74 11.77 4.92 -2.69
CA SER A 74 12.45 3.63 -2.70
C SER A 74 13.50 3.60 -1.58
N PRO A 75 13.90 2.41 -1.12
CA PRO A 75 15.06 2.26 -0.23
C PRO A 75 16.34 2.90 -0.79
N GLN A 76 16.43 3.02 -2.12
CA GLN A 76 17.57 3.64 -2.80
C GLN A 76 17.52 5.19 -2.79
N GLY A 77 16.41 5.78 -2.37
CA GLY A 77 16.21 7.23 -2.29
C GLY A 77 15.56 7.87 -3.53
N LYS A 78 15.13 7.07 -4.51
CA LYS A 78 14.26 7.56 -5.59
C LYS A 78 12.85 7.80 -5.05
N GLN A 79 12.32 9.01 -5.22
CA GLN A 79 10.94 9.32 -4.87
C GLN A 79 9.97 8.79 -5.93
N TYR A 80 8.89 8.16 -5.51
CA TYR A 80 7.77 7.79 -6.38
C TYR A 80 6.75 8.93 -6.41
N LYS A 81 6.30 9.30 -7.61
CA LYS A 81 5.29 10.35 -7.81
C LYS A 81 4.00 9.82 -8.44
N ASP A 82 4.07 8.66 -9.07
CA ASP A 82 2.99 8.09 -9.87
C ASP A 82 2.72 6.63 -9.49
N LEU A 83 1.44 6.24 -9.59
CA LEU A 83 0.98 4.87 -9.36
C LEU A 83 1.64 3.87 -10.31
N SER A 84 1.97 4.31 -11.53
CA SER A 84 2.60 3.48 -12.57
C SER A 84 4.00 2.99 -12.19
N GLU A 85 4.69 3.67 -11.28
CA GLU A 85 6.01 3.23 -10.81
C GLU A 85 5.93 2.15 -9.72
N LEU A 86 4.73 1.89 -9.19
CA LEU A 86 4.51 0.91 -8.14
C LEU A 86 4.17 -0.46 -8.75
N THR A 87 5.23 -1.25 -8.97
CA THR A 87 5.22 -2.64 -9.43
C THR A 87 5.08 -3.66 -8.29
N ASN A 88 4.65 -4.88 -8.64
CA ASN A 88 4.51 -5.99 -7.69
C ASN A 88 5.85 -6.35 -7.02
N GLY A 89 5.83 -6.55 -5.70
CA GLY A 89 6.99 -6.94 -4.90
C GLY A 89 7.93 -5.80 -4.54
N LEU A 90 7.63 -4.55 -4.88
CA LEU A 90 8.47 -3.42 -4.53
C LEU A 90 8.41 -3.09 -3.04
N ASP A 91 9.58 -2.79 -2.49
CA ASP A 91 9.73 -2.20 -1.18
C ASP A 91 9.73 -0.68 -1.30
N VAL A 92 8.77 -0.05 -0.63
CA VAL A 92 8.54 1.38 -0.66
C VAL A 92 8.59 1.91 0.76
N VAL A 93 9.39 2.94 0.97
CA VAL A 93 9.55 3.65 2.23
C VAL A 93 8.57 4.81 2.27
N VAL A 94 7.73 4.82 3.29
CA VAL A 94 6.74 5.84 3.58
C VAL A 94 7.36 6.87 4.50
N VAL A 95 7.32 8.14 4.09
CA VAL A 95 7.82 9.26 4.89
C VAL A 95 6.61 10.05 5.40
N PRO A 96 6.33 10.04 6.71
CA PRO A 96 5.23 10.80 7.27
C PRO A 96 5.55 12.31 7.28
N THR A 97 4.50 13.11 7.42
CA THR A 97 4.62 14.57 7.55
C THR A 97 5.43 14.93 8.78
N GLY A 98 6.52 15.71 8.60
CA GLY A 98 7.44 16.12 9.67
C GLY A 98 8.71 15.27 9.78
N CYS A 99 8.79 14.15 9.05
CA CYS A 99 10.03 13.38 8.93
C CYS A 99 10.73 13.65 7.58
N MET A 100 12.04 13.44 7.56
CA MET A 100 12.86 13.46 6.34
C MET A 100 13.27 12.04 5.97
N PHE A 101 13.41 11.79 4.67
CA PHE A 101 13.95 10.53 4.18
C PHE A 101 15.45 10.47 4.47
N GLU A 102 15.87 9.53 5.30
CA GLU A 102 17.29 9.30 5.61
C GLU A 102 17.60 7.81 5.41
N LYS A 103 18.57 7.49 4.54
CA LYS A 103 18.99 6.11 4.28
C LYS A 103 19.47 5.39 5.54
N LYS A 104 20.02 6.13 6.51
CA LYS A 104 20.47 5.60 7.81
C LYS A 104 19.32 5.30 8.77
N LYS A 105 18.13 5.88 8.56
CA LYS A 105 16.93 5.65 9.36
C LYS A 105 15.99 4.62 8.74
N LEU A 106 16.44 3.89 7.73
CA LEU A 106 15.67 2.80 7.17
C LEU A 106 15.39 1.75 8.26
N PRO A 107 14.18 1.17 8.29
CA PRO A 107 13.84 0.17 9.29
C PRO A 107 14.76 -1.05 9.18
N VAL A 108 15.16 -1.61 10.31
CA VAL A 108 16.20 -2.66 10.41
C VAL A 108 15.84 -3.87 9.54
N LYS A 109 14.55 -4.24 9.51
CA LYS A 109 14.02 -5.35 8.71
C LYS A 109 14.19 -5.11 7.20
N LEU A 110 13.98 -3.88 6.73
CA LEU A 110 14.18 -3.49 5.34
C LEU A 110 15.68 -3.51 4.98
N SER A 111 16.51 -2.90 5.82
CA SER A 111 17.96 -2.85 5.61
C SER A 111 18.56 -4.27 5.55
N SER A 112 18.10 -5.15 6.44
CA SER A 112 18.48 -6.57 6.46
C SER A 112 18.03 -7.31 5.19
N LYS A 113 16.80 -7.07 4.72
CA LYS A 113 16.25 -7.67 3.50
C LYS A 113 17.04 -7.24 2.24
N LEU A 114 17.52 -6.01 2.22
CA LEU A 114 18.27 -5.45 1.08
C LEU A 114 19.78 -5.71 1.16
N GLY A 115 20.28 -6.29 2.25
CA GLY A 115 21.72 -6.50 2.47
C GLY A 115 22.51 -5.19 2.56
N LEU A 116 21.87 -4.07 2.91
CA LEU A 116 22.56 -2.80 3.12
C LEU A 116 23.23 -2.82 4.48
N PRO A 117 24.47 -2.28 4.61
CA PRO A 117 25.12 -2.15 5.90
C PRO A 117 24.28 -1.22 6.77
N SER A 118 23.53 -1.80 7.70
CA SER A 118 22.90 -1.07 8.80
C SER A 118 24.04 -0.77 9.78
N ASP A 119 24.64 0.41 9.65
CA ASP A 119 25.65 0.93 10.58
C ASP A 119 25.00 0.98 11.98
N TYR A 120 25.36 0.00 12.81
CA TYR A 120 24.90 -0.19 14.17
C TYR A 120 25.93 0.38 15.13
#